data_AF-A0A8T9SER8-F1
#
_entry.id   AF-A0A8T9SER8-F1
#
_cell.length_a   1.000
_cell.length_b   1.000
_cell.length_c   1.000
_cell.angle_alpha   90.00
_cell.angle_beta   90.00
_cell.angle_gamma   90.00
#
_symmetry.space_group_name_H-M   'P 1'
#
loop_
_entity.id
_entity.type
_entity.pdbx_description
1 polymer ?
#
loop_
_entity_poly.entity_id
_entity_poly.type
_entity_poly.pdbx_seq_one_letter_code
_entity_poly.pdbx_strand_id
1 'polypeptide(L)'
;MKTPFCRTLLFILAAGMAHSGLLQAQTTPPVVLTAATAPAGVRPALTRDETALADPMREALRTLPQAKKKFLAGLPTGDQFLLSVRVIATDTSFRQASARVLGWHGNTVQALLLPDAASPAEPVPISFPETAVVDWTLLRASGREEGNYVGRYIDTSRQLESLPLR
;
A
#
# COMPACT_ATOMS: atom_id res chain seq x y z
N MET A 1 -59.89 15.38 62.74
CA MET A 1 -59.46 15.37 61.32
C MET A 1 -58.94 13.98 61.00
N LYS A 2 -59.56 13.31 60.03
CA LYS A 2 -59.38 11.89 59.67
C LYS A 2 -58.69 11.79 58.30
N THR A 3 -57.76 10.83 58.18
CA THR A 3 -57.08 10.16 57.01
C THR A 3 -57.62 10.43 55.59
N PRO A 4 -56.82 10.37 54.49
CA PRO A 4 -56.40 9.06 53.92
C PRO A 4 -55.13 8.96 53.01
N PHE A 5 -54.67 7.70 52.85
CA PHE A 5 -54.10 7.01 51.67
C PHE A 5 -53.14 7.73 50.69
N CYS A 6 -52.01 7.07 50.35
CA CYS A 6 -51.82 6.47 49.02
C CYS A 6 -50.51 5.64 48.93
N ARG A 7 -50.56 4.50 48.24
CA ARG A 7 -49.46 3.58 47.93
C ARG A 7 -48.61 4.13 46.79
N THR A 8 -47.29 3.94 46.80
CA THR A 8 -46.55 3.83 45.53
C THR A 8 -45.40 2.83 45.63
N LEU A 9 -45.47 1.87 44.73
CA LEU A 9 -44.57 0.78 44.41
C LEU A 9 -43.30 1.36 43.75
N LEU A 10 -42.09 0.98 44.18
CA LEU A 10 -40.85 1.31 43.46
C LEU A 10 -40.36 0.07 42.70
N PHE A 11 -40.38 0.15 41.37
CA PHE A 11 -39.79 -0.84 40.46
C PHE A 11 -38.27 -0.70 40.46
N ILE A 12 -37.56 -1.80 40.71
CA ILE A 12 -36.10 -1.90 40.48
C ILE A 12 -35.90 -2.25 39.01
N LEU A 13 -35.44 -1.29 38.20
CA LEU A 13 -34.93 -1.54 36.85
C LEU A 13 -33.44 -1.89 36.96
N ALA A 14 -33.11 -3.17 36.78
CA ALA A 14 -31.74 -3.63 36.59
C ALA A 14 -31.29 -3.29 35.16
N ALA A 15 -30.50 -2.22 35.01
CA ALA A 15 -29.81 -1.90 33.77
C ALA A 15 -28.60 -2.83 33.60
N GLY A 16 -28.81 -3.98 32.95
CA GLY A 16 -27.73 -4.82 32.46
C GLY A 16 -27.04 -4.14 31.28
N MET A 17 -25.99 -3.36 31.52
CA MET A 17 -25.12 -2.88 30.45
C MET A 17 -24.29 -4.05 29.92
N ALA A 18 -24.78 -4.68 28.87
CA ALA A 18 -23.96 -5.53 28.01
C ALA A 18 -22.90 -4.64 27.34
N HIS A 19 -21.68 -4.66 27.87
CA HIS A 19 -20.50 -4.17 27.16
C HIS A 19 -20.23 -5.12 26.01
N SER A 20 -20.76 -4.79 24.84
CA SER A 20 -20.32 -5.38 23.58
C SER A 20 -18.89 -4.91 23.31
N GLY A 21 -17.91 -5.69 23.79
CA GLY A 21 -16.52 -5.55 23.37
C GLY A 21 -16.42 -5.86 21.89
N LEU A 22 -16.37 -4.82 21.05
CA LEU A 22 -15.94 -4.96 19.67
C LEU A 22 -14.47 -5.41 19.70
N LEU A 23 -14.24 -6.68 19.36
CA LEU A 23 -12.91 -7.18 19.05
C LEU A 23 -12.39 -6.39 17.84
N GLN A 24 -11.55 -5.40 18.08
CA GLN A 24 -10.72 -4.82 17.03
C GLN A 24 -9.82 -5.94 16.50
N ALA A 25 -10.12 -6.41 15.30
CA ALA A 25 -9.21 -7.27 14.55
C ALA A 25 -7.88 -6.50 14.42
N GLN A 26 -6.83 -6.98 15.08
CA GLN A 26 -5.49 -6.42 14.95
C GLN A 26 -5.04 -6.62 13.51
N THR A 27 -5.19 -5.59 12.67
CA THR A 27 -4.69 -5.62 11.29
C THR A 27 -3.19 -5.39 11.37
N THR A 28 -2.41 -6.46 11.26
CA THR A 28 -0.94 -6.37 11.14
C THR A 28 -0.61 -5.43 9.98
N PRO A 29 0.29 -4.44 10.17
CA PRO A 29 0.64 -3.53 9.09
C PRO A 29 1.22 -4.28 7.90
N PRO A 30 0.97 -3.82 6.66
CA PRO A 30 1.48 -4.47 5.46
C PRO A 30 3.02 -4.50 5.48
N VAL A 31 3.60 -5.67 5.21
CA VAL A 31 5.05 -5.87 5.21
C VAL A 31 5.59 -5.68 3.80
N VAL A 32 6.42 -4.66 3.62
CA VAL A 32 7.17 -4.41 2.38
C VAL A 32 8.35 -5.38 2.29
N LEU A 33 8.48 -6.03 1.15
CA LEU A 33 9.50 -7.02 0.87
C LEU A 33 10.77 -6.39 0.31
N THR A 34 11.89 -6.93 0.77
CA THR A 34 13.20 -6.80 0.11
C THR A 34 13.75 -8.18 -0.16
N ALA A 35 14.73 -8.30 -1.06
CA ALA A 35 15.45 -9.55 -1.28
C ALA A 35 16.02 -10.14 0.04
N ALA A 36 16.44 -9.27 0.98
CA ALA A 36 17.00 -9.68 2.26
C ALA A 36 15.95 -10.13 3.29
N THR A 37 14.74 -9.55 3.27
CA THR A 37 13.71 -9.75 4.29
C THR A 37 12.58 -10.69 3.87
N ALA A 38 12.60 -11.18 2.62
CA ALA A 38 11.56 -12.07 2.12
C ALA A 38 11.49 -13.40 2.90
N PRO A 39 10.30 -13.82 3.36
CA PRO A 39 10.09 -15.15 3.96
C PRO A 39 10.50 -16.27 3.01
N ALA A 40 10.94 -17.41 3.56
CA ALA A 40 11.44 -18.53 2.77
C ALA A 40 10.43 -19.03 1.71
N GLY A 41 9.13 -19.07 2.04
CA GLY A 41 8.06 -19.45 1.11
C GLY A 41 7.86 -18.49 -0.06
N VAL A 42 8.22 -17.21 0.08
CA VAL A 42 8.03 -16.17 -0.93
C VAL A 42 9.25 -16.02 -1.85
N ARG A 43 10.45 -16.35 -1.36
CA ARG A 43 11.73 -16.14 -2.09
C ARG A 43 11.74 -16.71 -3.51
N PRO A 44 11.29 -17.96 -3.78
CA PRO A 44 11.35 -18.50 -5.14
C PRO A 44 10.49 -17.70 -6.15
N ALA A 45 9.30 -17.27 -5.72
CA ALA A 45 8.43 -16.44 -6.53
C ALA A 45 9.04 -15.06 -6.76
N LEU A 46 9.61 -14.46 -5.71
CA LEU A 46 10.27 -13.15 -5.78
C LEU A 46 11.46 -13.17 -6.75
N THR A 47 12.33 -14.17 -6.68
CA THR A 47 13.49 -14.30 -7.57
C THR A 47 13.07 -14.49 -9.03
N ARG A 48 12.02 -15.27 -9.29
CA ARG A 48 11.48 -15.43 -10.65
C ARG A 48 10.96 -14.11 -11.21
N ASP A 49 10.20 -13.37 -10.41
CA ASP A 49 9.66 -12.06 -10.79
C ASP A 49 10.77 -11.03 -11.03
N GLU A 50 11.78 -10.98 -10.16
CA GLU A 50 12.97 -10.13 -10.34
C GLU A 50 13.74 -10.46 -11.61
N THR A 51 13.86 -11.75 -11.95
CA THR A 51 14.52 -12.19 -13.19
C THR A 51 13.71 -11.79 -14.42
N ALA A 52 12.39 -11.96 -14.38
CA ALA A 52 11.49 -11.62 -15.49
C ALA A 52 11.41 -10.10 -15.75
N LEU A 53 11.60 -9.29 -14.71
CA LEU A 53 11.52 -7.83 -14.76
C LEU A 53 12.89 -7.15 -14.67
N ALA A 54 13.99 -7.90 -14.82
CA ALA A 54 15.34 -7.40 -14.56
C ALA A 54 15.69 -6.14 -15.34
N ASP A 55 15.34 -6.10 -16.64
CA ASP A 55 15.64 -4.97 -17.51
C ASP A 55 14.84 -3.70 -17.18
N PRO A 56 13.49 -3.72 -17.12
CA PRO A 56 12.74 -2.53 -16.73
C PRO A 56 13.03 -2.08 -15.28
N MET A 57 13.28 -3.02 -14.35
CA MET A 57 13.70 -2.67 -12.98
C MET A 57 15.06 -1.97 -12.98
N ARG A 58 16.04 -2.44 -13.76
CA ARG A 58 17.36 -1.81 -13.85
C ARG A 58 17.25 -0.36 -14.32
N GLU A 59 16.42 -0.10 -15.32
CA GLU A 59 16.20 1.27 -15.83
C GLU A 59 15.48 2.16 -14.82
N ALA A 60 14.45 1.63 -14.14
CA ALA A 60 13.77 2.35 -13.07
C ALA A 60 14.74 2.75 -11.94
N LEU A 61 15.56 1.80 -11.47
CA LEU A 61 16.53 2.04 -10.40
C LEU A 61 17.65 3.00 -10.84
N ARG A 62 18.10 2.92 -12.10
CA ARG A 62 19.10 3.84 -12.66
C ARG A 62 18.62 5.29 -12.65
N THR A 63 17.33 5.51 -12.88
CA THR A 63 16.73 6.86 -12.99
C THR A 63 16.10 7.36 -11.69
N LEU A 64 15.89 6.49 -10.71
CA LEU A 64 15.35 6.83 -9.39
C LEU A 64 16.09 7.97 -8.69
N PRO A 65 17.44 8.07 -8.67
CA PRO A 65 18.13 9.18 -8.01
C PRO A 65 17.76 10.56 -8.59
N GLN A 66 17.56 10.65 -9.91
CA GLN A 66 17.13 11.88 -10.56
C GLN A 66 15.66 12.20 -10.22
N ALA A 67 14.80 11.19 -10.19
CA ALA A 67 13.40 11.34 -9.82
C ALA A 67 13.24 11.77 -8.34
N LYS A 68 14.00 11.15 -7.43
CA LYS A 68 14.12 11.54 -6.02
C LYS A 68 14.58 12.99 -5.88
N LYS A 69 15.58 13.43 -6.65
CA LYS A 69 16.02 14.84 -6.64
C LYS A 69 14.89 15.80 -7.02
N LYS A 70 14.08 15.46 -8.03
CA LYS A 70 12.90 16.26 -8.41
C LYS A 70 11.88 16.32 -7.27
N PHE A 71 11.56 15.18 -6.65
CA PHE A 71 10.65 15.12 -5.50
C PHE A 71 11.12 15.98 -4.33
N LEU A 72 12.41 15.87 -3.96
CA LEU A 72 13.00 16.63 -2.85
C LEU A 72 13.10 18.14 -3.12
N ALA A 73 13.11 18.55 -4.39
CA ALA A 73 13.02 19.96 -4.77
C ALA A 73 11.59 20.53 -4.65
N GLY A 74 10.60 19.68 -4.36
CA GLY A 74 9.19 20.02 -4.32
C GLY A 74 8.49 19.70 -5.64
N LEU A 75 7.24 19.24 -5.52
CA LEU A 75 6.38 18.96 -6.67
C LEU A 75 5.34 20.07 -6.86
N PRO A 76 4.95 20.37 -8.11
CA PRO A 76 3.77 21.18 -8.39
C PRO A 76 2.51 20.63 -7.71
N THR A 77 1.57 21.51 -7.36
CA THR A 77 0.30 21.12 -6.75
C THR A 77 -0.44 20.10 -7.61
N GLY A 78 -0.88 19.00 -6.98
CA GLY A 78 -1.62 17.91 -7.62
C GLY A 78 -0.75 16.82 -8.24
N ASP A 79 0.55 17.06 -8.43
CA ASP A 79 1.49 16.02 -8.82
C ASP A 79 1.76 15.06 -7.64
N GLN A 80 2.03 13.80 -7.97
CA GLN A 80 2.31 12.75 -6.99
C GLN A 80 3.57 11.99 -7.38
N PHE A 81 4.40 11.67 -6.39
CA PHE A 81 5.50 10.74 -6.55
C PHE A 81 5.12 9.40 -5.94
N LEU A 82 5.07 8.37 -6.79
CA LEU A 82 4.68 7.02 -6.44
C LEU A 82 5.88 6.09 -6.59
N LEU A 83 6.02 5.15 -5.66
CA LEU A 83 6.96 4.04 -5.76
C LEU A 83 6.18 2.74 -5.86
N SER A 84 6.59 1.87 -6.78
CA SER A 84 6.13 0.48 -6.79
C SER A 84 6.98 -0.33 -5.83
N VAL A 85 6.33 -1.05 -4.92
CA VAL A 85 6.96 -1.96 -3.97
C VAL A 85 6.26 -3.31 -3.97
N ARG A 86 6.90 -4.34 -3.42
CA ARG A 86 6.27 -5.65 -3.20
C ARG A 86 5.83 -5.76 -1.75
N VAL A 87 4.59 -6.21 -1.52
CA VAL A 87 4.00 -6.38 -0.20
C VAL A 87 3.54 -7.83 -0.04
N ILE A 88 3.78 -8.41 1.14
CA ILE A 88 3.28 -9.75 1.47
C ILE A 88 1.75 -9.79 1.31
N ALA A 89 1.27 -10.79 0.59
CA ALA A 89 -0.17 -11.07 0.43
C ALA A 89 -0.57 -12.30 1.24
N THR A 90 0.22 -13.36 1.17
CA THR A 90 0.11 -14.57 2.00
C THR A 90 1.50 -15.02 2.45
N ASP A 91 1.58 -16.10 3.21
CA ASP A 91 2.84 -16.77 3.59
C ASP A 91 3.74 -17.18 2.40
N THR A 92 3.14 -17.32 1.23
CA THR A 92 3.73 -17.89 0.01
C THR A 92 3.62 -16.97 -1.20
N SER A 93 2.93 -15.83 -1.06
CA SER A 93 2.70 -14.90 -2.17
C SER A 93 2.89 -13.44 -1.78
N PHE A 94 3.17 -12.63 -2.78
CA PHE A 94 3.26 -11.18 -2.66
C PHE A 94 2.48 -10.54 -3.80
N ARG A 95 2.22 -9.25 -3.66
CA ARG A 95 1.69 -8.41 -4.74
C ARG A 95 2.54 -7.16 -4.90
N GLN A 96 2.57 -6.61 -6.10
CA GLN A 96 3.08 -5.26 -6.32
C GLN A 96 2.00 -4.26 -5.89
N ALA A 97 2.42 -3.19 -5.21
CA ALA A 97 1.53 -2.13 -4.74
C ALA A 97 2.19 -0.76 -4.92
N SER A 98 1.36 0.25 -5.13
CA SER A 98 1.79 1.65 -5.27
C SER A 98 1.84 2.33 -3.91
N ALA A 99 2.93 3.01 -3.61
CA ALA A 99 3.12 3.79 -2.39
C ALA A 99 3.34 5.26 -2.75
N ARG A 100 2.47 6.15 -2.27
CA ARG A 100 2.64 7.61 -2.43
C ARG A 100 3.65 8.12 -1.43
N VAL A 101 4.74 8.69 -1.92
CA VAL A 101 5.83 9.19 -1.09
C VAL A 101 5.38 10.43 -0.30
N LEU A 102 5.63 10.39 1.01
CA LEU A 102 5.49 11.53 1.91
C LEU A 102 6.84 12.19 2.20
N GLY A 103 7.92 11.40 2.28
CA GLY A 103 9.24 11.92 2.58
C GLY A 103 10.34 10.87 2.51
N TRP A 104 11.58 11.35 2.68
CA TRP A 104 12.78 10.53 2.73
C TRP A 104 13.63 10.92 3.94
N HIS A 105 14.11 9.94 4.68
CA HIS A 105 15.10 10.12 5.76
C HIS A 105 16.25 9.17 5.56
N GLY A 106 17.39 9.69 5.10
CA GLY A 106 18.52 8.85 4.68
C GLY A 106 18.11 7.87 3.59
N ASN A 107 18.21 6.57 3.89
CA ASN A 107 17.84 5.47 2.98
C ASN A 107 16.44 4.90 3.24
N THR A 108 15.63 5.58 4.05
CA THR A 108 14.27 5.15 4.41
C THR A 108 13.24 6.07 3.76
N VAL A 109 12.25 5.46 3.13
CA VAL A 109 11.08 6.11 2.53
C VAL A 109 9.94 6.11 3.52
N GLN A 110 9.29 7.26 3.72
CA GLN A 110 7.97 7.35 4.36
C GLN A 110 6.91 7.52 3.28
N ALA A 111 5.87 6.70 3.30
CA ALA A 111 4.86 6.69 2.26
C ALA A 111 3.47 6.29 2.77
N LEU A 112 2.46 6.51 1.93
CA LEU A 112 1.13 5.93 2.06
C LEU A 112 0.99 4.81 1.04
N LEU A 113 0.85 3.57 1.50
CA LEU A 113 0.49 2.45 0.65
C LEU A 113 -0.94 2.65 0.15
N LEU A 114 -1.11 2.72 -1.17
CA LEU A 114 -2.41 2.92 -1.80
C LEU A 114 -3.16 1.58 -1.88
N PRO A 115 -4.49 1.58 -1.67
CA PRO A 115 -5.32 0.42 -1.95
C PRO A 115 -5.30 0.09 -3.44
N ASP A 116 -5.66 -1.14 -3.78
CA ASP A 116 -5.97 -1.49 -5.17
C ASP A 116 -7.15 -0.63 -5.66
N ALA A 117 -7.19 -0.27 -6.94
CA ALA A 117 -8.18 0.67 -7.48
C ALA A 117 -9.65 0.23 -7.26
N ALA A 118 -9.89 -1.08 -7.11
CA ALA A 118 -11.21 -1.65 -6.84
C ALA A 118 -11.56 -1.74 -5.34
N SER A 119 -10.62 -1.44 -4.45
CA SER A 119 -10.77 -1.59 -3.01
C SER A 119 -11.21 -0.28 -2.35
N PRO A 120 -12.22 -0.29 -1.47
CA PRO A 120 -12.64 0.88 -0.71
C PRO A 120 -11.73 1.18 0.50
N ALA A 121 -10.63 0.42 0.67
CA ALA A 121 -9.74 0.58 1.81
C ALA A 121 -9.02 1.94 1.81
N GLU A 122 -8.72 2.46 2.99
CA GLU A 122 -7.96 3.70 3.12
C GLU A 122 -6.45 3.47 2.89
N PRO A 123 -5.71 4.49 2.42
CA PRO A 123 -4.26 4.41 2.34
C PRO A 123 -3.61 4.17 3.71
N VAL A 124 -2.62 3.28 3.76
CA VAL A 124 -1.96 2.88 5.02
C VAL A 124 -0.55 3.48 5.12
N PRO A 125 -0.19 4.17 6.21
CA PRO A 125 1.18 4.64 6.40
C PRO A 125 2.17 3.48 6.49
N ILE A 126 3.26 3.57 5.72
CA ILE A 126 4.33 2.58 5.70
C ILE A 126 5.70 3.25 5.67
N SER A 127 6.71 2.50 6.10
CA SER A 127 8.11 2.88 6.01
C SER A 127 8.93 1.69 5.51
N PHE A 128 9.84 1.94 4.57
CA PHE A 128 10.64 0.88 3.95
C PHE A 128 11.98 1.42 3.45
N PRO A 129 13.02 0.57 3.30
CA PRO A 129 14.28 1.01 2.73
C PRO A 129 14.14 1.29 1.23
N GLU A 130 14.90 2.25 0.70
CA GLU A 130 14.92 2.57 -0.75
C GLU A 130 15.26 1.35 -1.62
N THR A 131 16.00 0.38 -1.08
CA THR A 131 16.30 -0.90 -1.74
C THR A 131 15.07 -1.80 -1.97
N ALA A 132 13.91 -1.47 -1.42
CA ALA A 132 12.64 -2.17 -1.68
C ALA A 132 11.91 -1.66 -2.94
N VAL A 133 12.37 -0.56 -3.54
CA VAL A 133 11.75 0.04 -4.71
C VAL A 133 11.93 -0.86 -5.93
N VAL A 134 10.85 -1.12 -6.64
CA VAL A 134 10.82 -1.88 -7.89
C VAL A 134 10.72 -0.95 -9.09
N ASP A 135 9.92 0.11 -8.97
CA ASP A 135 9.71 1.12 -10.00
C ASP A 135 9.33 2.46 -9.36
N TRP A 136 9.34 3.54 -10.14
CA TRP A 136 8.88 4.85 -9.71
C TRP A 136 8.03 5.52 -10.79
N THR A 137 7.05 6.31 -10.35
CA THR A 137 6.19 7.07 -11.25
C THR A 137 6.00 8.48 -10.71
N LEU A 138 6.29 9.49 -11.52
CA LEU A 138 5.84 10.85 -11.27
C LEU A 138 4.52 11.05 -12.03
N LEU A 139 3.42 11.00 -11.32
CA LEU A 139 2.08 11.22 -11.86
C LEU A 139 1.75 12.71 -11.79
N ARG A 140 1.63 13.33 -12.96
CA ARG A 140 1.26 14.75 -13.07
C ARG A 140 -0.22 14.94 -12.80
N ALA A 141 -0.61 16.12 -12.34
CA ALA A 141 -2.02 16.50 -12.19
C ALA A 141 -2.82 16.36 -13.50
N SER A 142 -2.16 16.46 -14.65
CA SER A 142 -2.77 16.25 -15.98
C SER A 142 -3.00 14.78 -16.34
N GLY A 143 -2.62 13.83 -15.48
CA GLY A 143 -2.61 12.39 -15.76
C GLY A 143 -1.40 11.89 -16.56
N ARG A 144 -0.44 12.77 -16.90
CA ARG A 144 0.79 12.35 -17.59
C ARG A 144 1.73 11.66 -16.61
N GLU A 145 2.36 10.58 -17.04
CA GLU A 145 3.33 9.83 -16.23
C GLU A 145 4.76 9.99 -16.75
N GLU A 146 5.70 10.25 -15.83
CA GLU A 146 7.14 10.04 -16.05
C GLU A 146 7.60 8.82 -15.25
N GLY A 147 8.59 8.09 -15.75
CA GLY A 147 9.01 6.81 -15.14
C GLY A 147 8.11 5.66 -15.59
N ASN A 148 7.61 4.86 -14.64
CA ASN A 148 6.73 3.71 -14.83
C ASN A 148 7.28 2.68 -15.82
N TYR A 149 8.54 2.27 -15.64
CA TYR A 149 9.23 1.37 -16.58
C TYR A 149 8.70 -0.06 -16.49
N VAL A 150 8.49 -0.55 -15.27
CA VAL A 150 8.00 -1.91 -15.00
C VAL A 150 6.52 -2.01 -15.38
N GLY A 151 5.71 -1.02 -15.00
CA GLY A 151 4.29 -1.02 -15.37
C GLY A 151 4.08 -1.02 -16.88
N ARG A 152 4.77 -0.13 -17.62
CA ARG A 152 4.70 -0.11 -19.09
C ARG A 152 5.18 -1.40 -19.74
N TYR A 153 6.24 -2.02 -19.18
CA TYR A 153 6.72 -3.30 -19.66
C TYR A 153 5.63 -4.38 -19.52
N ILE A 154 5.03 -4.50 -18.33
CA ILE A 154 3.95 -5.46 -18.07
C ILE A 154 2.76 -5.24 -19.00
N ASP A 155 2.35 -3.98 -19.19
CA ASP A 155 1.21 -3.65 -20.06
C ASP A 155 1.51 -4.00 -21.53
N THR A 156 2.72 -3.72 -22.00
CA THR A 156 3.17 -4.09 -23.35
C THR A 156 3.21 -5.60 -23.54
N SER A 157 3.76 -6.34 -22.56
CA SER A 157 3.79 -7.81 -22.60
C SER A 157 2.38 -8.40 -22.68
N ARG A 158 1.44 -7.93 -21.85
CA ARG A 158 0.04 -8.37 -21.89
C ARG A 158 -0.63 -8.06 -23.22
N GLN A 159 -0.35 -6.87 -23.79
CA GLN A 159 -0.89 -6.50 -25.09
C GLN A 159 -0.40 -7.46 -26.17
N LEU A 160 0.89 -7.78 -26.20
CA LEU A 160 1.47 -8.72 -27.16
C LEU A 160 0.89 -10.14 -27.01
N GLU A 161 0.70 -10.61 -25.78
CA GLU A 161 0.07 -11.92 -25.51
C GLU A 161 -1.39 -11.99 -25.95
N SER A 162 -2.10 -10.85 -25.97
CA SER A 162 -3.50 -10.77 -26.42
C SER A 162 -3.66 -10.73 -27.94
N LEU A 163 -2.57 -10.60 -28.71
CA LEU A 163 -2.65 -10.53 -30.16
C LEU A 163 -2.97 -11.92 -30.76
N PRO A 164 -3.97 -12.01 -31.66
CA PRO A 164 -4.25 -13.27 -32.33
C PRO A 164 -3.07 -13.67 -33.22
N LEU A 165 -2.57 -14.89 -33.03
CA LEU A 165 -1.63 -15.51 -33.95
C LEU A 165 -2.37 -15.72 -35.29
N ARG A 166 -1.91 -15.03 -36.33
CA ARG A 166 -2.41 -15.20 -37.71
C ARG A 166 -1.68 -16.33 -38.40
#